data_AF-A0A8C3URL1-F1
#
_entry.id   AF-A0A8C3URL1-F1
#
_cell.length_a   1.000
_cell.length_b   1.000
_cell.length_c   1.000
_cell.angle_alpha   90.00
_cell.angle_beta   90.00
_cell.angle_gamma   90.00
#
_symmetry.space_group_name_H-M   'P 1'
#
loop_
_entity.id
_entity.type
_entity.pdbx_description
1 polymer ?
#
loop_
_entity_poly.entity_id
_entity_poly.type
_entity_poly.pdbx_seq_one_letter_code
_entity_poly.pdbx_strand_id
1 'polypeptide(L)'
;PGPAPAPRASRVRCVPAVTGSGAQTPSPGSSKPCRSLQPRCRSHPWGDCPAVLGIPFPPSPRGTKHAAAAAAAFHSSASRAKEDYYQVLGVPRTATQKEIKKAYYQLAKKYHPDTNKDDPKAKEKFSQLAEAYEVLSDEVKRKQYDAYGTASFEAGAAGAGAGAGRQYWSSGPSIDPEELFRKIFGEFSGSPFGDFQTVFEQPQEYIMELTFTQAAKGVNKEIVVNIQDSCVRCDGKGHEPGTKAQRCHYCNGTGMETINTGPFVMRSTCRRCSGRGSIITTPCVMCRGTGQTKQKKTVMVPVPAGVEDGQTVRMPVGKKEIFITFRVQKSSVFRRNGADIHSDLLISIAQAVLGGTARCQGLYETINITIPPGIQPDQRIRMSGKGIPKVNSYGYGDHYIHIKIKVPQRLTDRQRALMMSYAEDEADVDGTVNGVTNTASGGRATASADAGGDRPEAQENKEGFLSKLKKMFTS
;
A
#
# COMPACT_ATOMS: atom_id res chain seq x y z
N PRO A 1 46.19 41.66 34.95
CA PRO A 1 44.74 41.58 34.67
C PRO A 1 44.37 40.17 34.16
N GLY A 2 43.97 39.29 35.08
CA GLY A 2 43.82 37.85 34.84
C GLY A 2 42.54 37.45 34.08
N PRO A 3 42.48 36.20 33.58
CA PRO A 3 41.26 35.64 33.01
C PRO A 3 40.35 35.04 34.09
N ALA A 4 39.06 35.36 34.01
CA ALA A 4 38.01 34.82 34.88
C ALA A 4 37.55 33.41 34.42
N PRO A 5 37.03 32.56 35.35
CA PRO A 5 36.86 31.12 35.14
C PRO A 5 35.47 30.67 34.68
N ALA A 6 35.42 29.46 34.11
CA ALA A 6 34.24 28.74 33.62
C ALA A 6 33.30 28.20 34.74
N PRO A 7 32.00 27.98 34.47
CA PRO A 7 31.04 27.48 35.47
C PRO A 7 31.04 25.94 35.62
N ARG A 8 30.86 25.52 36.88
CA ARG A 8 30.87 24.14 37.39
C ARG A 8 29.61 23.34 36.97
N ALA A 9 29.83 22.09 36.55
CA ALA A 9 28.79 21.07 36.42
C ALA A 9 28.50 20.39 37.78
N SER A 10 27.21 20.32 38.15
CA SER A 10 26.70 19.60 39.30
C SER A 10 26.51 18.10 38.96
N ARG A 11 27.26 17.24 39.67
CA ARG A 11 27.06 15.78 39.66
C ARG A 11 25.98 15.41 40.69
N VAL A 12 24.86 14.87 40.21
CA VAL A 12 23.88 14.16 41.05
C VAL A 12 24.37 12.73 41.28
N ARG A 13 24.45 12.33 42.55
CA ARG A 13 24.79 10.98 43.02
C ARG A 13 23.56 10.07 42.87
N CYS A 14 23.74 8.93 42.22
CA CYS A 14 22.82 7.78 42.33
C CYS A 14 23.33 6.83 43.43
N VAL A 15 22.41 6.45 44.32
CA VAL A 15 22.58 5.45 45.37
C VAL A 15 22.23 4.07 44.79
N PRO A 16 22.97 2.98 45.08
CA PRO A 16 22.54 1.63 44.75
C PRO A 16 21.82 0.99 45.95
N ALA A 17 20.65 0.40 45.71
CA ALA A 17 20.00 -0.51 46.65
C ALA A 17 20.21 -1.97 46.20
N VAL A 18 20.44 -2.81 47.20
CA VAL A 18 21.03 -4.14 47.16
C VAL A 18 19.94 -5.21 47.37
N THR A 19 20.10 -6.32 46.64
CA THR A 19 19.63 -7.71 46.88
C THR A 19 18.14 -8.04 47.01
N GLY A 20 17.73 -9.04 46.21
CA GLY A 20 16.60 -9.92 46.48
C GLY A 20 16.66 -11.14 45.56
N SER A 21 17.18 -12.25 46.06
CA SER A 21 17.25 -13.58 45.45
C SER A 21 15.93 -14.33 45.66
N GLY A 22 15.54 -15.20 44.71
CA GLY A 22 14.38 -16.08 44.87
C GLY A 22 13.91 -16.70 43.56
N ALA A 23 14.46 -17.88 43.24
CA ALA A 23 14.06 -18.73 42.12
C ALA A 23 12.68 -19.37 42.35
N GLN A 24 11.90 -19.56 41.27
CA GLN A 24 11.20 -20.82 40.97
C GLN A 24 10.46 -20.75 39.62
N THR A 25 10.82 -21.70 38.74
CA THR A 25 10.09 -22.18 37.56
C THR A 25 8.77 -22.87 37.97
N PRO A 26 7.74 -22.94 37.12
CA PRO A 26 7.62 -24.12 36.24
C PRO A 26 6.92 -23.89 34.87
N SER A 27 7.32 -24.73 33.91
CA SER A 27 6.50 -25.24 32.78
C SER A 27 6.79 -26.75 32.72
N PRO A 28 6.00 -27.66 32.08
CA PRO A 28 5.15 -27.42 30.90
C PRO A 28 3.76 -28.11 30.93
N GLY A 29 2.82 -27.60 30.13
CA GLY A 29 1.49 -28.19 29.94
C GLY A 29 1.12 -28.27 28.46
N SER A 30 1.16 -29.47 27.92
CA SER A 30 0.78 -29.86 26.56
C SER A 30 -0.70 -29.64 26.26
N SER A 31 -1.05 -29.05 25.11
CA SER A 31 -2.35 -29.29 24.47
C SER A 31 -2.27 -29.16 22.94
N LYS A 32 -2.97 -30.10 22.29
CA LYS A 32 -3.03 -30.40 20.85
C LYS A 32 -3.78 -29.31 20.06
N PRO A 33 -3.54 -29.14 18.74
CA PRO A 33 -4.48 -28.47 17.85
C PRO A 33 -5.25 -29.50 17.01
N CYS A 34 -6.59 -29.51 17.06
CA CYS A 34 -7.38 -30.11 15.99
C CYS A 34 -8.79 -29.54 15.91
N ARG A 35 -9.17 -29.22 14.67
CA ARG A 35 -10.53 -29.04 14.12
C ARG A 35 -11.38 -27.87 14.66
N SER A 36 -11.65 -26.91 13.80
CA SER A 36 -12.83 -26.90 12.92
C SER A 36 -13.15 -25.46 12.47
N LEU A 37 -13.64 -25.34 11.23
CA LEU A 37 -14.64 -24.38 10.73
C LEU A 37 -14.28 -23.88 9.32
N GLN A 38 -14.79 -24.62 8.32
CA GLN A 38 -15.14 -24.07 7.01
C GLN A 38 -16.52 -23.40 7.12
N PRO A 39 -16.79 -22.28 6.43
CA PRO A 39 -18.15 -21.75 6.29
C PRO A 39 -18.90 -22.47 5.16
N ARG A 40 -20.11 -22.95 5.49
CA ARG A 40 -21.10 -23.52 4.57
C ARG A 40 -21.60 -22.45 3.60
N CYS A 41 -21.50 -22.74 2.30
CA CYS A 41 -22.33 -22.12 1.26
C CYS A 41 -23.76 -22.69 1.36
N ARG A 42 -24.77 -21.82 1.43
CA ARG A 42 -26.18 -22.17 1.21
C ARG A 42 -26.51 -21.90 -0.25
N SER A 43 -26.73 -22.95 -1.02
CA SER A 43 -27.42 -22.91 -2.31
C SER A 43 -28.93 -23.08 -2.07
N HIS A 44 -29.72 -22.21 -2.68
CA HIS A 44 -31.18 -22.32 -2.78
C HIS A 44 -31.54 -23.31 -3.90
N PRO A 45 -32.57 -24.15 -3.73
CA PRO A 45 -33.08 -25.00 -4.79
C PRO A 45 -34.17 -24.30 -5.62
N TRP A 46 -34.32 -24.83 -6.83
CA TRP A 46 -35.26 -24.46 -7.89
C TRP A 46 -36.72 -24.55 -7.45
N GLY A 47 -37.58 -23.76 -8.09
CA GLY A 47 -39.04 -23.88 -7.99
C GLY A 47 -39.76 -22.89 -8.90
N ASP A 48 -40.19 -23.41 -10.06
CA ASP A 48 -41.45 -23.14 -10.74
C ASP A 48 -41.74 -21.77 -11.42
N CYS A 49 -41.85 -21.85 -12.75
CA CYS A 49 -42.63 -20.94 -13.60
C CYS A 49 -44.13 -21.11 -13.37
N PRO A 50 -44.95 -20.08 -13.72
CA PRO A 50 -45.73 -20.25 -14.95
C PRO A 50 -45.78 -19.01 -15.85
N ALA A 51 -45.91 -19.30 -17.14
CA ALA A 51 -46.07 -18.40 -18.27
C ALA A 51 -47.48 -17.79 -18.34
N VAL A 52 -47.63 -16.56 -18.87
CA VAL A 52 -48.88 -16.04 -19.46
C VAL A 52 -48.59 -14.91 -20.49
N LEU A 53 -49.07 -15.16 -21.72
CA LEU A 53 -49.54 -14.26 -22.80
C LEU A 53 -48.57 -13.49 -23.71
N GLY A 54 -48.48 -14.00 -24.96
CA GLY A 54 -48.32 -13.21 -26.20
C GLY A 54 -49.58 -13.34 -27.09
N ILE A 55 -49.85 -12.31 -27.92
CA ILE A 55 -50.98 -12.11 -28.87
C ILE A 55 -50.30 -11.65 -30.21
N PRO A 56 -50.90 -11.77 -31.44
CA PRO A 56 -50.80 -12.93 -32.37
C PRO A 56 -50.67 -12.55 -33.89
N PHE A 57 -50.90 -13.55 -34.77
CA PHE A 57 -51.35 -13.53 -36.20
C PHE A 57 -50.27 -13.49 -37.35
N PRO A 58 -50.57 -13.94 -38.60
CA PRO A 58 -50.76 -15.33 -39.13
C PRO A 58 -50.13 -15.50 -40.57
N PRO A 59 -50.58 -16.39 -41.49
CA PRO A 59 -50.57 -17.86 -41.55
C PRO A 59 -49.84 -18.46 -42.80
N SER A 60 -49.75 -19.80 -42.82
CA SER A 60 -49.14 -20.76 -43.78
C SER A 60 -49.70 -20.80 -45.23
N PRO A 61 -49.14 -21.60 -46.19
CA PRO A 61 -49.46 -23.05 -46.25
C PRO A 61 -48.41 -24.04 -46.84
N ARG A 62 -48.52 -25.30 -46.36
CA ARG A 62 -48.46 -26.64 -47.05
C ARG A 62 -47.27 -26.97 -47.94
N GLY A 63 -46.47 -28.00 -47.63
CA GLY A 63 -46.69 -29.44 -47.91
C GLY A 63 -45.35 -29.97 -48.48
N THR A 64 -44.89 -31.22 -48.41
CA THR A 64 -45.41 -32.57 -48.23
C THR A 64 -44.23 -33.47 -47.83
N LYS A 65 -44.53 -34.59 -47.19
CA LYS A 65 -43.58 -35.60 -46.70
C LYS A 65 -42.95 -36.39 -47.86
N HIS A 66 -41.65 -36.69 -47.79
CA HIS A 66 -41.13 -38.00 -48.19
C HIS A 66 -40.00 -38.43 -47.26
N ALA A 67 -40.13 -39.67 -46.80
CA ALA A 67 -39.16 -40.37 -45.99
C ALA A 67 -38.15 -41.12 -46.86
N ALA A 68 -37.03 -41.43 -46.22
CA ALA A 68 -36.15 -42.57 -46.43
C ALA A 68 -34.87 -42.38 -47.26
N ALA A 69 -33.89 -43.15 -46.76
CA ALA A 69 -32.62 -43.56 -47.35
C ALA A 69 -31.41 -42.66 -47.08
N ALA A 70 -30.64 -43.11 -46.09
CA ALA A 70 -29.27 -42.73 -45.83
C ALA A 70 -28.37 -42.94 -47.06
N ALA A 71 -27.50 -41.95 -47.31
CA ALA A 71 -26.27 -42.14 -48.06
C ALA A 71 -25.20 -41.28 -47.36
N ALA A 72 -24.18 -41.95 -46.83
CA ALA A 72 -23.03 -41.31 -46.22
C ALA A 72 -22.26 -40.52 -47.29
N ALA A 73 -22.30 -39.19 -47.20
CA ALA A 73 -21.45 -38.31 -47.97
C ALA A 73 -20.20 -38.00 -47.14
N PHE A 74 -19.07 -38.49 -47.61
CA PHE A 74 -17.74 -38.06 -47.18
C PHE A 74 -17.65 -36.54 -47.32
N HIS A 75 -17.68 -35.81 -46.20
CA HIS A 75 -17.25 -34.43 -46.19
C HIS A 75 -15.73 -34.41 -46.26
N SER A 76 -15.23 -34.01 -47.43
CA SER A 76 -13.90 -33.46 -47.62
C SER A 76 -13.61 -32.47 -46.50
N SER A 77 -12.70 -32.83 -45.60
CA SER A 77 -12.10 -31.92 -44.65
C SER A 77 -11.40 -30.83 -45.46
N ALA A 78 -12.06 -29.70 -45.64
CA ALA A 78 -11.37 -28.46 -45.92
C ALA A 78 -10.41 -28.26 -44.74
N SER A 79 -9.11 -28.50 -44.97
CA SER A 79 -8.07 -28.04 -44.08
C SER A 79 -8.38 -26.58 -43.81
N ARG A 80 -8.65 -26.22 -42.55
CA ARG A 80 -8.62 -24.84 -42.11
C ARG A 80 -7.15 -24.43 -42.27
N ALA A 81 -6.77 -24.04 -43.48
CA ALA A 81 -5.43 -23.62 -43.81
C ALA A 81 -5.15 -22.46 -42.86
N LYS A 82 -4.29 -22.70 -41.88
CA LYS A 82 -3.85 -21.65 -40.97
C LYS A 82 -3.34 -20.49 -41.81
N GLU A 83 -3.77 -19.28 -41.47
CA GLU A 83 -3.44 -18.07 -42.23
C GLU A 83 -1.93 -17.96 -42.40
N ASP A 84 -1.48 -17.62 -43.62
CA ASP A 84 -0.06 -17.42 -43.91
C ASP A 84 0.51 -16.35 -42.95
N TYR A 85 1.62 -16.64 -42.24
CA TYR A 85 2.20 -15.69 -41.28
C TYR A 85 2.58 -14.33 -41.91
N TYR A 86 2.92 -14.32 -43.19
CA TYR A 86 3.12 -13.10 -43.97
C TYR A 86 1.84 -12.28 -44.14
N GLN A 87 0.70 -12.94 -44.34
CA GLN A 87 -0.61 -12.29 -44.45
C GLN A 87 -1.09 -11.78 -43.08
N VAL A 88 -0.83 -12.53 -42.01
CA VAL A 88 -1.14 -12.13 -40.62
C VAL A 88 -0.40 -10.84 -40.23
N LEU A 89 0.88 -10.73 -40.60
CA LEU A 89 1.68 -9.52 -40.38
C LEU A 89 1.46 -8.43 -41.44
N GLY A 90 0.72 -8.70 -42.51
CA GLY A 90 0.45 -7.76 -43.60
C GLY A 90 1.68 -7.37 -44.41
N VAL A 91 2.66 -8.28 -44.56
CA VAL A 91 3.92 -8.05 -45.26
C VAL A 91 4.11 -9.03 -46.43
N PRO A 92 4.77 -8.63 -47.53
CA PRO A 92 5.06 -9.54 -48.63
C PRO A 92 6.09 -10.60 -48.21
N ARG A 93 6.09 -11.77 -48.88
CA ARG A 93 7.06 -12.86 -48.60
C ARG A 93 8.53 -12.43 -48.82
N THR A 94 8.76 -11.43 -49.66
CA THR A 94 10.07 -10.83 -49.92
C THR A 94 10.53 -9.82 -48.85
N ALA A 95 9.73 -9.57 -47.82
CA ALA A 95 10.02 -8.54 -46.81
C ALA A 95 11.33 -8.81 -46.07
N THR A 96 12.09 -7.75 -45.80
CA THR A 96 13.30 -7.82 -44.99
C THR A 96 12.95 -8.01 -43.51
N GLN A 97 13.87 -8.54 -42.71
CA GLN A 97 13.62 -8.77 -41.27
C GLN A 97 13.28 -7.48 -40.51
N LYS A 98 13.80 -6.34 -40.98
CA LYS A 98 13.48 -5.01 -40.46
C LYS A 98 12.02 -4.61 -40.73
N GLU A 99 11.49 -4.95 -41.90
CA GLU A 99 10.10 -4.67 -42.28
C GLU A 99 9.11 -5.56 -41.52
N ILE A 100 9.45 -6.85 -41.35
CA ILE A 100 8.68 -7.80 -40.55
C ILE A 100 8.58 -7.31 -39.09
N LYS A 101 9.71 -6.88 -38.52
CA LYS A 101 9.74 -6.28 -37.18
C LYS A 101 8.87 -5.02 -37.13
N LYS A 102 9.04 -4.09 -38.06
CA LYS A 102 8.25 -2.84 -38.08
C LYS A 102 6.74 -3.10 -38.16
N ALA A 103 6.30 -4.05 -38.99
CA ALA A 103 4.90 -4.42 -39.13
C ALA A 103 4.33 -5.03 -37.85
N TYR A 104 5.09 -5.93 -37.20
CA TYR A 104 4.71 -6.51 -35.91
C TYR A 104 4.51 -5.42 -34.84
N TYR A 105 5.43 -4.47 -34.71
CA TYR A 105 5.28 -3.37 -33.73
C TYR A 105 4.03 -2.52 -33.97
N GLN A 106 3.68 -2.25 -35.23
CA GLN A 106 2.50 -1.45 -35.56
C GLN A 106 1.20 -2.19 -35.24
N LEU A 107 1.15 -3.51 -35.48
CA LEU A 107 -0.03 -4.33 -35.22
C LEU A 107 -0.16 -4.69 -33.74
N ALA A 108 0.94 -5.01 -33.07
CA ALA A 108 0.97 -5.29 -31.63
C ALA A 108 0.51 -4.08 -30.79
N LYS A 109 0.89 -2.86 -31.18
CA LYS A 109 0.39 -1.64 -30.53
C LYS A 109 -1.11 -1.43 -30.75
N LYS A 110 -1.64 -1.81 -31.92
CA LYS A 110 -3.07 -1.67 -32.24
C LYS A 110 -3.94 -2.70 -31.53
N TYR A 111 -3.44 -3.92 -31.36
CA TYR A 111 -4.17 -5.04 -30.76
C TYR A 111 -3.74 -5.35 -29.33
N HIS A 112 -3.09 -4.40 -28.65
CA HIS A 112 -2.62 -4.61 -27.28
C HIS A 112 -3.80 -4.83 -26.31
N PRO A 113 -3.73 -5.82 -25.40
CA PRO A 113 -4.82 -6.13 -24.48
C PRO A 113 -5.17 -4.96 -23.55
N ASP A 114 -4.20 -4.10 -23.19
CA ASP A 114 -4.51 -2.90 -22.39
C ASP A 114 -5.28 -1.82 -23.15
N THR A 115 -5.15 -1.76 -24.47
CA THR A 115 -5.85 -0.76 -25.29
C THR A 115 -7.25 -1.26 -25.68
N ASN A 116 -7.42 -2.58 -25.84
CA ASN A 116 -8.70 -3.21 -26.20
C ASN A 116 -9.08 -4.28 -25.17
N LYS A 117 -9.50 -3.85 -23.97
CA LYS A 117 -9.78 -4.74 -22.83
C LYS A 117 -11.06 -5.57 -23.00
N ASP A 118 -11.99 -5.14 -23.85
CA ASP A 118 -13.34 -5.71 -23.94
C ASP A 118 -13.56 -6.60 -25.19
N ASP A 119 -12.58 -6.71 -26.10
CA ASP A 119 -12.71 -7.44 -27.36
C ASP A 119 -11.95 -8.79 -27.37
N PRO A 120 -12.62 -9.96 -27.31
CA PRO A 120 -11.96 -11.26 -27.37
C PRO A 120 -11.24 -11.50 -28.70
N LYS A 121 -11.71 -10.87 -29.80
CA LYS A 121 -11.08 -10.94 -31.12
C LYS A 121 -9.73 -10.23 -31.20
N ALA A 122 -9.48 -9.22 -30.37
CA ALA A 122 -8.19 -8.52 -30.33
C ALA A 122 -7.12 -9.41 -29.70
N LYS A 123 -7.49 -10.18 -28.67
CA LYS A 123 -6.61 -11.16 -28.02
C LYS A 123 -6.23 -12.30 -28.98
N GLU A 124 -7.18 -12.81 -29.75
CA GLU A 124 -6.91 -13.85 -30.76
C GLU A 124 -5.96 -13.36 -31.86
N LYS A 125 -6.21 -12.15 -32.40
CA LYS A 125 -5.32 -11.53 -33.39
C LYS A 125 -3.93 -11.25 -32.83
N PHE A 126 -3.83 -10.80 -31.57
CA PHE A 126 -2.55 -10.57 -30.92
C PHE A 126 -1.76 -11.88 -30.75
N SER A 127 -2.44 -12.98 -30.38
CA SER A 127 -1.84 -14.30 -30.31
C SER A 127 -1.29 -14.76 -31.66
N GLN A 128 -2.06 -14.57 -32.74
CA GLN A 128 -1.63 -14.91 -34.11
C GLN A 128 -0.45 -14.06 -34.58
N LEU A 129 -0.41 -12.78 -34.22
CA LEU A 129 0.70 -11.88 -34.53
C LEU A 129 1.99 -12.30 -33.81
N ALA A 130 1.88 -12.73 -32.56
CA ALA A 130 3.01 -13.21 -31.77
C ALA A 130 3.59 -14.51 -32.36
N GLU A 131 2.73 -15.46 -32.72
CA GLU A 131 3.13 -16.71 -33.38
C GLU A 131 3.81 -16.45 -34.73
N ALA A 132 3.21 -15.59 -35.56
CA ALA A 132 3.79 -15.20 -36.84
C ALA A 132 5.16 -14.54 -36.70
N TYR A 133 5.33 -13.66 -35.69
CA TYR A 133 6.61 -13.01 -35.45
C TYR A 133 7.66 -14.00 -34.95
N GLU A 134 7.33 -14.96 -34.08
CA GLU A 134 8.32 -15.93 -33.58
C GLU A 134 8.94 -16.78 -34.70
N VAL A 135 8.13 -17.17 -35.68
CA VAL A 135 8.59 -17.98 -36.83
C VAL A 135 9.35 -17.13 -37.84
N LEU A 136 8.90 -15.89 -38.09
CA LEU A 136 9.49 -15.00 -39.09
C LEU A 136 10.66 -14.14 -38.57
N SER A 137 10.83 -14.02 -37.25
CA SER A 137 11.89 -13.24 -36.62
C SER A 137 13.25 -13.92 -36.66
N ASP A 138 13.31 -15.25 -36.74
CA ASP A 138 14.56 -16.01 -36.82
C ASP A 138 14.82 -16.44 -38.27
N GLU A 139 15.98 -16.12 -38.83
CA GLU A 139 16.31 -16.46 -40.22
C GLU A 139 16.26 -17.97 -40.49
N VAL A 140 16.60 -18.78 -39.48
CA VAL A 140 16.57 -20.26 -39.57
C VAL A 140 15.14 -20.78 -39.58
N LYS A 141 14.26 -20.27 -38.70
CA LYS A 141 12.85 -20.66 -38.65
C LYS A 141 12.08 -20.17 -39.87
N ARG A 142 12.38 -18.96 -40.35
CA ARG A 142 11.84 -18.40 -41.59
C ARG A 142 12.16 -19.28 -42.79
N LYS A 143 13.42 -19.71 -42.96
CA LYS A 143 13.79 -20.62 -44.06
C LYS A 143 13.06 -21.96 -43.98
N GLN A 144 12.84 -22.49 -42.78
CA GLN A 144 12.08 -23.73 -42.58
C GLN A 144 10.60 -23.54 -42.91
N TYR A 145 10.01 -22.40 -42.52
CA TYR A 145 8.65 -22.02 -42.87
C TYR A 145 8.47 -21.83 -44.38
N ASP A 146 9.42 -21.16 -45.03
CA ASP A 146 9.41 -20.92 -46.47
C ASP A 146 9.57 -22.23 -47.27
N ALA A 147 10.28 -23.23 -46.72
CA ALA A 147 10.52 -24.52 -47.37
C ALA A 147 9.41 -25.55 -47.14
N TYR A 148 8.79 -25.58 -45.95
CA TYR A 148 7.86 -26.65 -45.53
C TYR A 148 6.47 -26.15 -45.11
N GLY A 149 6.22 -24.83 -45.13
CA GLY A 149 4.95 -24.23 -44.73
C GLY A 149 4.64 -24.34 -43.23
N THR A 150 3.41 -23.98 -42.86
CA THR A 150 2.88 -24.04 -41.48
C THR A 150 2.88 -25.46 -40.87
N ALA A 151 2.91 -26.52 -41.68
CA ALA A 151 2.80 -27.90 -41.22
C ALA A 151 4.03 -28.44 -40.46
N SER A 152 5.21 -27.83 -40.61
CA SER A 152 6.45 -28.34 -40.00
C SER A 152 6.66 -27.93 -38.55
N PHE A 153 5.93 -26.92 -38.05
CA PHE A 153 6.05 -26.42 -36.68
C PHE A 153 4.97 -27.00 -35.74
N GLU A 154 3.92 -27.61 -36.30
CA GLU A 154 2.82 -28.25 -35.54
C GLU A 154 3.05 -29.76 -35.30
N ALA A 155 3.97 -30.39 -36.02
CA ALA A 155 4.33 -31.81 -35.88
C ALA A 155 5.07 -32.17 -34.57
N GLY A 156 5.05 -31.29 -33.56
CA GLY A 156 5.51 -31.56 -32.20
C GLY A 156 4.40 -32.03 -31.24
N ALA A 157 3.12 -32.00 -31.66
CA ALA A 157 1.98 -32.27 -30.76
C ALA A 157 1.28 -33.64 -30.98
N ALA A 158 1.64 -34.42 -32.01
CA ALA A 158 1.04 -35.74 -32.24
C ALA A 158 2.00 -36.68 -32.97
N GLY A 159 2.51 -37.71 -32.26
CA GLY A 159 3.19 -38.85 -32.90
C GLY A 159 4.38 -39.38 -32.12
N ALA A 160 4.13 -40.33 -31.22
CA ALA A 160 5.17 -41.21 -30.68
C ALA A 160 5.56 -42.25 -31.74
N GLY A 161 6.82 -42.29 -32.16
CA GLY A 161 7.33 -43.42 -32.96
C GLY A 161 8.58 -43.14 -33.81
N ALA A 162 9.73 -43.56 -33.28
CA ALA A 162 10.95 -44.05 -33.97
C ALA A 162 11.72 -43.12 -34.94
N GLY A 163 13.02 -42.92 -34.64
CA GLY A 163 14.03 -42.55 -35.64
C GLY A 163 15.01 -41.48 -35.18
N ALA A 164 16.27 -41.87 -35.00
CA ALA A 164 17.37 -41.07 -34.49
C ALA A 164 17.55 -39.69 -35.15
N GLY A 165 17.82 -38.66 -34.31
CA GLY A 165 18.57 -37.47 -34.72
C GLY A 165 17.86 -36.12 -34.65
N ARG A 166 17.29 -35.70 -33.51
CA ARG A 166 17.03 -34.27 -33.20
C ARG A 166 16.97 -34.00 -31.69
N GLN A 167 18.14 -33.83 -31.06
CA GLN A 167 18.25 -33.54 -29.62
C GLN A 167 18.16 -32.04 -29.25
N TYR A 168 17.77 -31.13 -30.17
CA TYR A 168 17.84 -29.67 -29.91
C TYR A 168 16.48 -28.99 -29.63
N TRP A 169 15.35 -29.71 -29.72
CA TRP A 169 14.03 -29.06 -29.83
C TRP A 169 13.02 -29.36 -28.71
N SER A 170 13.47 -29.91 -27.57
CA SER A 170 12.59 -30.18 -26.43
C SER A 170 13.17 -29.61 -25.14
N SER A 171 13.26 -28.28 -25.05
CA SER A 171 13.33 -27.60 -23.76
C SER A 171 12.78 -26.18 -23.87
N GLY A 172 11.56 -26.00 -23.38
CA GLY A 172 10.89 -24.72 -23.23
C GLY A 172 9.42 -24.95 -22.90
N PRO A 173 8.94 -24.62 -21.68
CA PRO A 173 7.51 -24.70 -21.38
C PRO A 173 6.76 -23.72 -22.29
N SER A 174 5.45 -23.85 -22.42
CA SER A 174 4.58 -22.82 -23.02
C SER A 174 4.87 -21.46 -22.39
N ILE A 175 5.71 -20.66 -23.04
CA ILE A 175 6.09 -19.32 -22.58
C ILE A 175 4.89 -18.42 -22.86
N ASP A 176 4.35 -17.80 -21.81
CA ASP A 176 3.31 -16.77 -21.98
C ASP A 176 3.85 -15.69 -22.94
N PRO A 177 3.08 -15.26 -23.95
CA PRO A 177 3.54 -14.27 -24.94
C PRO A 177 4.02 -12.96 -24.31
N GLU A 178 3.57 -12.67 -23.08
CA GLU A 178 4.01 -11.53 -22.27
C GLU A 178 5.41 -11.73 -21.63
N GLU A 179 5.77 -12.97 -21.30
CA GLU A 179 7.09 -13.35 -20.78
C GLU A 179 8.13 -13.43 -21.91
N LEU A 180 7.72 -13.88 -23.11
CA LEU A 180 8.54 -13.82 -24.33
C LEU A 180 8.83 -12.36 -24.71
N PHE A 181 7.83 -11.48 -24.61
CA PHE A 181 8.01 -10.04 -24.81
C PHE A 181 8.98 -9.44 -23.79
N ARG A 182 8.84 -9.74 -22.49
CA ARG A 182 9.79 -9.27 -21.46
C ARG A 182 11.22 -9.78 -21.66
N LYS A 183 11.38 -11.03 -22.08
CA LYS A 183 12.71 -11.65 -22.28
C LYS A 183 13.42 -11.09 -23.52
N ILE A 184 12.71 -10.94 -24.63
CA ILE A 184 13.29 -10.40 -25.88
C ILE A 184 13.48 -8.88 -25.82
N PHE A 185 12.57 -8.13 -25.19
CA PHE A 185 12.71 -6.68 -25.03
C PHE A 185 13.67 -6.30 -23.89
N GLY A 186 13.85 -7.15 -22.89
CA GLY A 186 14.89 -7.01 -21.87
C GLY A 186 16.30 -7.30 -22.40
N GLU A 187 16.41 -8.13 -23.43
CA GLU A 187 17.69 -8.53 -24.06
C GLU A 187 18.10 -7.60 -25.23
N PHE A 188 17.16 -6.82 -25.79
CA PHE A 188 17.41 -5.87 -26.89
C PHE A 188 18.08 -4.54 -26.45
N SER A 189 18.52 -4.39 -25.20
CA SER A 189 19.44 -3.29 -24.82
C SER A 189 20.93 -3.66 -24.98
N GLY A 190 21.24 -4.88 -25.43
CA GLY A 190 22.59 -5.42 -25.56
C GLY A 190 23.36 -5.01 -26.83
N SER A 191 23.63 -3.71 -27.03
CA SER A 191 24.71 -3.24 -27.92
C SER A 191 25.16 -1.80 -27.57
N PRO A 192 26.39 -1.39 -27.95
CA PRO A 192 27.58 -1.15 -27.15
C PRO A 192 27.63 0.23 -26.44
N PHE A 193 26.48 0.75 -25.99
CA PHE A 193 26.47 1.88 -25.05
C PHE A 193 26.72 1.35 -23.64
N GLY A 194 27.86 1.72 -23.06
CA GLY A 194 28.16 1.45 -21.66
C GLY A 194 27.04 1.98 -20.75
N ASP A 195 26.90 1.34 -19.58
CA ASP A 195 26.04 1.76 -18.47
C ASP A 195 24.53 1.45 -18.54
N PHE A 196 24.15 0.23 -18.95
CA PHE A 196 22.78 -0.27 -18.70
C PHE A 196 22.63 -1.08 -17.41
N GLN A 197 23.74 -1.51 -16.79
CA GLN A 197 23.71 -2.22 -15.50
C GLN A 197 23.24 -1.30 -14.34
N THR A 198 23.42 0.01 -14.49
CA THR A 198 22.98 1.04 -13.53
C THR A 198 21.48 1.34 -13.60
N VAL A 199 20.79 0.96 -14.68
CA VAL A 199 19.34 1.18 -14.87
C VAL A 199 18.51 0.04 -14.27
N PHE A 200 19.09 -1.15 -14.06
CA PHE A 200 18.42 -2.31 -13.45
C PHE A 200 18.60 -2.42 -11.93
N GLU A 201 19.37 -1.54 -11.29
CA GLU A 201 19.27 -1.38 -9.84
C GLU A 201 18.00 -0.59 -9.53
N GLN A 202 16.90 -1.31 -9.30
CA GLN A 202 15.70 -0.70 -8.76
C GLN A 202 16.08 0.11 -7.52
N PRO A 203 15.65 1.39 -7.43
CA PRO A 203 15.90 2.18 -6.24
C PRO A 203 15.38 1.42 -5.02
N GLN A 204 16.21 1.29 -4.00
CA GLN A 204 15.76 0.62 -2.78
C GLN A 204 14.72 1.52 -2.11
N GLU A 205 13.46 1.08 -2.20
CA GLU A 205 12.33 1.71 -1.52
C GLU A 205 12.20 1.14 -0.11
N TYR A 206 12.19 2.04 0.86
CA TYR A 206 11.95 1.73 2.26
C TYR A 206 10.67 2.41 2.71
N ILE A 207 9.84 1.68 3.46
CA ILE A 207 8.64 2.24 4.07
C ILE A 207 8.96 2.54 5.52
N MET A 208 8.79 3.80 5.92
CA MET A 208 8.94 4.21 7.32
C MET A 208 7.60 4.61 7.90
N GLU A 209 7.18 3.88 8.92
CA GLU A 209 5.97 4.21 9.67
C GLU A 209 6.25 5.30 10.69
N LEU A 210 5.39 6.30 10.75
CA LEU A 210 5.47 7.44 11.67
C LEU A 210 4.16 7.58 12.43
N THR A 211 4.24 7.99 13.68
CA THR A 211 3.03 8.43 14.38
C THR A 211 2.61 9.80 13.86
N PHE A 212 1.33 10.14 14.02
CA PHE A 212 0.80 11.45 13.63
C PHE A 212 1.60 12.62 14.23
N THR A 213 1.95 12.52 15.52
CA THR A 213 2.70 13.55 16.24
C THR A 213 4.14 13.65 15.73
N GLN A 214 4.77 12.53 15.38
CA GLN A 214 6.11 12.52 14.77
C GLN A 214 6.11 13.18 13.39
N ALA A 215 5.14 12.84 12.54
CA ALA A 215 5.02 13.42 11.20
C ALA A 215 4.76 14.94 11.26
N ALA A 216 3.97 15.39 12.23
CA ALA A 216 3.62 16.80 12.36
C ALA A 216 4.76 17.65 12.97
N LYS A 217 5.51 17.11 13.95
CA LYS A 217 6.65 17.82 14.58
C LYS A 217 7.96 17.70 13.82
N GLY A 218 8.13 16.65 13.02
CA GLY A 218 9.42 16.24 12.49
C GLY A 218 10.24 15.49 13.55
N VAL A 219 10.98 14.48 13.13
CA VAL A 219 11.83 13.67 14.01
C VAL A 219 12.99 13.07 13.22
N ASN A 220 14.14 12.88 13.87
CA ASN A 220 15.22 12.08 13.31
C ASN A 220 14.99 10.63 13.70
N LYS A 221 14.65 9.77 12.73
CA LYS A 221 14.35 8.36 12.97
C LYS A 221 15.39 7.47 12.33
N GLU A 222 15.80 6.43 13.06
CA GLU A 222 16.77 5.45 12.58
C GLU A 222 16.11 4.39 11.70
N ILE A 223 16.74 4.08 10.57
CA ILE A 223 16.39 2.96 9.71
C ILE A 223 17.63 2.11 9.42
N VAL A 224 17.46 0.78 9.41
CA VAL A 224 18.52 -0.16 9.06
C VAL A 224 18.42 -0.48 7.57
N VAL A 225 19.43 -0.06 6.82
CA VAL A 225 19.51 -0.22 5.36
C VAL A 225 20.56 -1.28 5.03
N ASN A 226 20.27 -2.10 4.01
CA ASN A 226 21.21 -3.11 3.51
C ASN A 226 21.94 -2.55 2.29
N ILE A 227 23.20 -2.14 2.48
CA ILE A 227 24.01 -1.51 1.43
C ILE A 227 25.22 -2.39 1.13
N GLN A 228 25.67 -2.42 -0.12
CA GLN A 228 26.98 -2.97 -0.48
C GLN A 228 28.04 -1.93 -0.14
N ASP A 229 28.83 -2.21 0.89
CA ASP A 229 29.95 -1.36 1.29
C ASP A 229 31.27 -2.12 1.12
N SER A 230 32.39 -1.43 1.30
CA SER A 230 33.71 -2.05 1.31
C SER A 230 33.77 -3.15 2.37
N CYS A 231 34.31 -4.30 1.98
CA CYS A 231 34.40 -5.45 2.88
C CYS A 231 35.26 -5.10 4.10
N VAL A 232 34.67 -5.12 5.31
CA VAL A 232 35.35 -4.75 6.58
C VAL A 232 36.66 -5.52 6.81
N ARG A 233 36.75 -6.77 6.33
CA ARG A 233 37.95 -7.59 6.52
C ARG A 233 39.11 -7.18 5.62
N CYS A 234 38.84 -6.78 4.37
CA CYS A 234 39.90 -6.52 3.38
C CYS A 234 39.95 -5.07 2.89
N ASP A 235 39.14 -4.18 3.47
CA ASP A 235 39.01 -2.77 3.11
C ASP A 235 38.85 -2.52 1.59
N GLY A 236 38.06 -3.35 0.93
CA GLY A 236 37.86 -3.23 -0.53
C GLY A 236 38.93 -3.88 -1.41
N LYS A 237 40.03 -4.39 -0.85
CA LYS A 237 41.17 -4.92 -1.63
C LYS A 237 40.96 -6.32 -2.23
N GLY A 238 39.93 -7.05 -1.78
CA GLY A 238 39.54 -8.36 -2.29
C GLY A 238 40.43 -9.54 -1.87
N HIS A 239 41.63 -9.31 -1.34
CA HIS A 239 42.53 -10.35 -0.85
C HIS A 239 42.49 -10.50 0.67
N GLU A 240 42.88 -11.67 1.17
CA GLU A 240 42.92 -11.94 2.60
C GLU A 240 43.98 -11.07 3.31
N PRO A 241 43.67 -10.46 4.47
CA PRO A 241 44.64 -9.63 5.21
C PRO A 241 45.93 -10.39 5.50
N GLY A 242 47.06 -9.76 5.20
CA GLY A 242 48.39 -10.38 5.31
C GLY A 242 48.90 -11.04 4.03
N THR A 243 48.04 -11.30 3.04
CA THR A 243 48.47 -11.71 1.69
C THR A 243 48.60 -10.49 0.79
N LYS A 244 49.50 -10.54 -0.20
CA LYS A 244 49.68 -9.44 -1.17
C LYS A 244 49.13 -9.89 -2.52
N ALA A 245 48.40 -9.00 -3.19
CA ALA A 245 48.02 -9.23 -4.59
C ALA A 245 49.29 -9.23 -5.45
N GLN A 246 49.51 -10.31 -6.20
CA GLN A 246 50.68 -10.43 -7.07
C GLN A 246 50.40 -9.74 -8.42
N ARG A 247 51.41 -9.10 -9.00
CA ARG A 247 51.29 -8.49 -10.34
C ARG A 247 51.01 -9.60 -11.36
N CYS A 248 50.04 -9.40 -12.24
CA CYS A 248 49.71 -10.40 -13.25
C CYS A 248 50.89 -10.58 -14.22
N HIS A 249 51.45 -11.79 -14.28
CA HIS A 249 52.58 -12.11 -15.16
C HIS A 249 52.24 -12.03 -16.65
N TYR A 250 50.99 -12.26 -17.03
CA TYR A 250 50.56 -12.27 -18.44
C TYR A 250 50.44 -10.87 -19.05
N CYS A 251 49.97 -9.89 -18.28
CA CYS A 251 49.83 -8.50 -18.75
C CYS A 251 50.84 -7.55 -18.10
N ASN A 252 51.76 -8.04 -17.26
CA ASN A 252 52.66 -7.22 -16.46
C ASN A 252 51.94 -6.05 -15.78
N GLY A 253 50.78 -6.28 -15.17
CA GLY A 253 50.04 -5.22 -14.49
C GLY A 253 49.25 -4.26 -15.38
N THR A 254 49.34 -4.35 -16.71
CA THR A 254 48.61 -3.46 -17.63
C THR A 254 47.12 -3.78 -17.74
N GLY A 255 46.69 -4.96 -17.28
CA GLY A 255 45.28 -5.39 -17.33
C GLY A 255 44.79 -5.79 -18.72
N MET A 256 45.56 -5.52 -19.78
CA MET A 256 45.21 -5.85 -21.17
C MET A 256 46.21 -6.84 -21.75
N GLU A 257 45.74 -7.76 -22.59
CA GLU A 257 46.58 -8.63 -23.41
C GLU A 257 46.40 -8.27 -24.88
N THR A 258 47.51 -8.18 -25.61
CA THR A 258 47.49 -7.91 -27.05
C THR A 258 47.48 -9.25 -27.77
N ILE A 259 46.39 -9.54 -28.48
CA ILE A 259 46.23 -10.75 -29.27
C ILE A 259 46.51 -10.39 -30.72
N ASN A 260 47.60 -10.92 -31.27
CA ASN A 260 47.93 -10.78 -32.69
C ASN A 260 47.27 -11.95 -33.43
N THR A 261 46.18 -11.67 -34.17
CA THR A 261 45.56 -12.66 -35.06
C THR A 261 45.81 -12.22 -36.50
N GLY A 262 46.90 -12.71 -37.09
CA GLY A 262 47.32 -12.32 -38.44
C GLY A 262 47.75 -10.84 -38.53
N PRO A 263 47.42 -10.11 -39.62
CA PRO A 263 47.81 -8.71 -39.79
C PRO A 263 47.07 -7.72 -38.87
N PHE A 264 46.18 -8.21 -38.02
CA PHE A 264 45.39 -7.40 -37.10
C PHE A 264 45.83 -7.61 -35.64
N VAL A 265 46.13 -6.50 -34.97
CA VAL A 265 46.49 -6.46 -33.55
C VAL A 265 45.27 -6.01 -32.75
N MET A 266 44.72 -6.89 -31.92
CA MET A 266 43.56 -6.57 -31.07
C MET A 266 43.97 -6.55 -29.59
N ARG A 267 43.75 -5.43 -28.89
CA ARG A 267 43.83 -5.40 -27.42
C ARG A 267 42.54 -5.95 -26.84
N SER A 268 42.68 -6.93 -25.96
CA SER A 268 41.57 -7.47 -25.18
C SER A 268 41.91 -7.43 -23.70
N THR A 269 40.91 -7.52 -22.82
CA THR A 269 41.15 -7.60 -21.37
C THR A 269 41.90 -8.90 -21.07
N CYS A 270 42.97 -8.81 -20.28
CA CYS A 270 43.78 -9.98 -19.95
C CYS A 270 42.91 -11.08 -19.32
N ARG A 271 42.92 -12.29 -19.91
CA ARG A 271 42.04 -13.40 -19.48
C ARG A 271 42.31 -13.86 -18.05
N ARG A 272 43.54 -13.67 -17.56
CA ARG A 272 43.97 -14.15 -16.24
C ARG A 272 43.62 -13.20 -15.09
N CYS A 273 43.65 -11.89 -15.30
CA CYS A 273 43.33 -10.90 -14.27
C CYS A 273 42.00 -10.16 -14.53
N SER A 274 41.35 -10.42 -15.66
CA SER A 274 40.10 -9.79 -16.08
C SER A 274 40.16 -8.26 -16.01
N GLY A 275 41.28 -7.67 -16.43
CA GLY A 275 41.49 -6.21 -16.39
C GLY A 275 42.08 -5.66 -15.08
N ARG A 276 42.15 -6.42 -13.98
CA ARG A 276 42.61 -5.91 -12.68
C ARG A 276 44.13 -5.64 -12.60
N GLY A 277 44.92 -6.16 -13.53
CA GLY A 277 46.41 -6.06 -13.51
C GLY A 277 47.10 -6.84 -12.37
N SER A 278 46.34 -7.34 -11.40
CA SER A 278 46.83 -8.14 -10.28
C SER A 278 46.04 -9.44 -10.16
N ILE A 279 46.71 -10.48 -9.68
CA ILE A 279 46.16 -11.80 -9.39
C ILE A 279 46.11 -11.93 -7.87
N ILE A 280 44.91 -12.23 -7.38
CA ILE A 280 44.67 -12.50 -5.95
C ILE A 280 44.81 -14.02 -5.77
N THR A 281 45.91 -14.45 -5.16
CA THR A 281 46.16 -15.88 -4.88
C THR A 281 45.23 -16.41 -3.80
N THR A 282 45.00 -15.60 -2.76
CA THR A 282 44.13 -15.93 -1.63
C THR A 282 42.98 -14.92 -1.56
N PRO A 283 41.80 -15.24 -2.12
CA PRO A 283 40.65 -14.34 -2.06
C PRO A 283 40.19 -14.19 -0.61
N CYS A 284 39.72 -13.00 -0.25
CA CYS A 284 39.22 -12.76 1.10
C CYS A 284 38.01 -13.66 1.39
N VAL A 285 37.97 -14.27 2.58
CA VAL A 285 36.91 -15.22 2.94
C VAL A 285 35.51 -14.56 3.00
N MET A 286 35.43 -13.29 3.41
CA MET A 286 34.16 -12.57 3.56
C MET A 286 33.57 -12.10 2.23
N CYS A 287 34.38 -11.59 1.30
CA CYS A 287 33.90 -11.06 0.01
C CYS A 287 34.18 -11.99 -1.17
N ARG A 288 34.93 -13.07 -0.97
CA ARG A 288 35.34 -14.03 -2.01
C ARG A 288 36.02 -13.35 -3.22
N GLY A 289 36.83 -12.34 -2.97
CA GLY A 289 37.56 -11.62 -4.03
C GLY A 289 36.84 -10.42 -4.63
N THR A 290 35.58 -10.14 -4.26
CA THR A 290 34.82 -9.00 -4.83
C THR A 290 35.19 -7.65 -4.22
N GLY A 291 35.75 -7.64 -3.00
CA GLY A 291 36.05 -6.42 -2.24
C GLY A 291 34.83 -5.76 -1.60
N GLN A 292 33.61 -6.22 -1.89
CA GLN A 292 32.38 -5.63 -1.36
C GLN A 292 31.57 -6.68 -0.59
N THR A 293 30.93 -6.27 0.50
CA THR A 293 30.00 -7.13 1.25
C THR A 293 28.70 -6.38 1.54
N LYS A 294 27.58 -7.11 1.61
CA LYS A 294 26.30 -6.54 2.06
C LYS A 294 26.38 -6.31 3.57
N GLN A 295 26.31 -5.06 3.99
CA GLN A 295 26.35 -4.67 5.39
C GLN A 295 25.05 -3.97 5.78
N LYS A 296 24.62 -4.21 7.02
CA LYS A 296 23.52 -3.49 7.66
C LYS A 296 24.09 -2.19 8.22
N LYS A 297 23.63 -1.06 7.69
CA LYS A 297 24.01 0.26 8.17
C LYS A 297 22.79 0.96 8.75
N THR A 298 22.89 1.41 9.99
CA THR A 298 21.88 2.27 10.61
C THR A 298 22.08 3.69 10.11
N VAL A 299 21.06 4.27 9.50
CA VAL A 299 21.08 5.63 8.95
C VAL A 299 20.04 6.47 9.67
N MET A 300 20.44 7.67 10.10
CA MET A 300 19.51 8.67 10.63
C MET A 300 18.79 9.33 9.47
N VAL A 301 17.47 9.16 9.40
CA VAL A 301 16.62 9.82 8.40
C VAL A 301 16.01 11.06 9.06
N PRO A 302 16.33 12.28 8.60
CA PRO A 302 15.65 13.48 9.05
C PRO A 302 14.25 13.52 8.41
N VAL A 303 13.21 13.37 9.23
CA VAL A 303 11.83 13.55 8.78
C VAL A 303 11.46 15.03 8.93
N PRO A 304 11.18 15.74 7.83
CA PRO A 304 10.76 17.13 7.93
C PRO A 304 9.44 17.26 8.70
N ALA A 305 9.24 18.41 9.34
CA ALA A 305 7.98 18.68 10.03
C ALA A 305 6.86 18.90 9.00
N GLY A 306 5.70 18.29 9.24
CA GLY A 306 4.53 18.44 8.40
C GLY A 306 4.40 17.46 7.23
N VAL A 307 5.20 16.39 7.22
CA VAL A 307 5.16 15.34 6.20
C VAL A 307 3.77 14.73 6.04
N GLU A 308 3.35 14.51 4.80
CA GLU A 308 2.08 13.87 4.45
C GLU A 308 2.20 12.34 4.34
N ASP A 309 1.05 11.66 4.38
CA ASP A 309 1.00 10.22 4.20
C ASP A 309 1.31 9.85 2.73
N GLY A 310 2.21 8.89 2.53
CA GLY A 310 2.69 8.49 1.20
C GLY A 310 3.76 9.40 0.61
N GLN A 311 4.21 10.44 1.32
CA GLN A 311 5.28 11.31 0.84
C GLN A 311 6.61 10.56 0.78
N THR A 312 7.32 10.69 -0.33
CA THR A 312 8.61 10.03 -0.57
C THR A 312 9.76 11.02 -0.49
N VAL A 313 10.80 10.70 0.30
CA VAL A 313 12.05 11.46 0.35
C VAL A 313 13.19 10.63 -0.21
N ARG A 314 13.98 11.25 -1.09
CA ARG A 314 15.22 10.69 -1.63
C ARG A 314 16.38 11.08 -0.74
N MET A 315 17.17 10.11 -0.30
CA MET A 315 18.34 10.35 0.55
C MET A 315 19.55 9.56 0.03
N PRO A 316 20.72 10.20 -0.15
CA PRO A 316 21.94 9.49 -0.50
C PRO A 316 22.49 8.75 0.73
N VAL A 317 22.83 7.47 0.56
CA VAL A 317 23.53 6.68 1.59
C VAL A 317 24.73 5.98 0.96
N GLY A 318 25.91 6.54 1.21
CA GLY A 318 27.15 6.06 0.59
C GLY A 318 27.14 6.34 -0.92
N LYS A 319 27.25 5.29 -1.73
CA LYS A 319 27.23 5.38 -3.21
C LYS A 319 25.86 5.11 -3.83
N LYS A 320 24.86 4.76 -3.01
CA LYS A 320 23.49 4.46 -3.45
C LYS A 320 22.53 5.50 -2.93
N GLU A 321 21.42 5.65 -3.63
CA GLU A 321 20.32 6.51 -3.19
C GLU A 321 19.16 5.61 -2.77
N ILE A 322 18.53 5.97 -1.66
CA ILE A 322 17.35 5.27 -1.15
C ILE A 322 16.15 6.20 -1.20
N PHE A 323 14.99 5.62 -1.45
CA PHE A 323 13.71 6.31 -1.46
C PHE A 323 12.93 5.85 -0.24
N ILE A 324 12.59 6.79 0.63
CA ILE A 324 11.89 6.49 1.87
C ILE A 324 10.47 7.04 1.74
N THR A 325 9.50 6.14 1.68
CA THR A 325 8.08 6.48 1.68
C THR A 325 7.59 6.52 3.13
N PHE A 326 7.11 7.67 3.57
CA PHE A 326 6.55 7.81 4.91
C PHE A 326 5.09 7.35 4.94
N ARG A 327 4.76 6.49 5.91
CA ARG A 327 3.37 6.12 6.22
C ARG A 327 2.99 6.67 7.57
N VAL A 328 2.00 7.56 7.60
CA VAL A 328 1.58 8.24 8.82
C VAL A 328 0.38 7.52 9.43
N GLN A 329 0.55 7.04 10.66
CA GLN A 329 -0.54 6.41 11.40
C GLN A 329 -1.62 7.42 11.75
N LYS A 330 -2.88 7.01 11.63
CA LYS A 330 -4.03 7.79 12.05
C LYS A 330 -3.98 8.02 13.57
N SER A 331 -4.27 9.24 13.99
CA SER A 331 -4.33 9.58 15.41
C SER A 331 -5.75 9.45 15.96
N SER A 332 -5.87 9.16 17.25
CA SER A 332 -7.17 9.09 17.94
C SER A 332 -7.73 10.47 18.33
N VAL A 333 -6.87 11.47 18.49
CA VAL A 333 -7.24 12.80 19.01
C VAL A 333 -7.38 13.83 17.88
N PHE A 334 -6.51 13.74 16.89
CA PHE A 334 -6.37 14.72 15.82
C PHE A 334 -6.76 14.12 14.46
N ARG A 335 -7.53 14.89 13.70
CA ARG A 335 -7.89 14.63 12.30
C ARG A 335 -7.22 15.69 11.44
N ARG A 336 -6.34 15.29 10.53
CA ARG A 336 -5.62 16.22 9.65
C ARG A 336 -6.43 16.52 8.40
N ASN A 337 -6.45 17.80 8.03
CA ASN A 337 -7.00 18.30 6.78
C ASN A 337 -5.98 19.27 6.15
N GLY A 338 -5.10 18.75 5.30
CA GLY A 338 -3.97 19.52 4.76
C GLY A 338 -3.01 19.97 5.87
N ALA A 339 -2.84 21.29 6.01
CA ALA A 339 -2.05 21.91 7.07
C ALA A 339 -2.84 22.12 8.38
N ASP A 340 -4.18 22.07 8.29
CA ASP A 340 -5.06 22.32 9.41
C ASP A 340 -5.34 21.03 10.18
N ILE A 341 -5.59 21.18 11.48
CA ILE A 341 -5.88 20.08 12.39
C ILE A 341 -7.27 20.27 12.98
N HIS A 342 -8.03 19.19 13.07
CA HIS A 342 -9.29 19.13 13.79
C HIS A 342 -9.15 18.25 15.02
N SER A 343 -9.58 18.74 16.19
CA SER A 343 -9.70 17.91 17.39
C SER A 343 -11.08 18.10 18.02
N ASP A 344 -11.45 17.14 18.86
CA ASP A 344 -12.69 17.19 19.60
C ASP A 344 -12.40 17.58 21.06
N LEU A 345 -13.07 18.60 21.56
CA LEU A 345 -12.98 19.03 22.95
C LEU A 345 -14.27 18.70 23.67
N LEU A 346 -14.16 17.83 24.67
CA LEU A 346 -15.29 17.43 25.51
C LEU A 346 -15.49 18.46 26.64
N ILE A 347 -16.64 19.11 26.66
CA ILE A 347 -17.01 20.16 27.62
C ILE A 347 -18.23 19.72 28.42
N SER A 348 -18.34 20.15 29.68
CA SER A 348 -19.52 19.88 30.52
C SER A 348 -20.70 20.78 30.17
N ILE A 349 -21.93 20.36 30.49
CA ILE A 349 -23.15 21.16 30.28
C ILE A 349 -23.04 22.53 30.97
N ALA A 350 -22.56 22.55 32.22
CA ALA A 350 -22.39 23.79 32.98
C ALA A 350 -21.43 24.77 32.29
N GLN A 351 -20.31 24.28 31.76
CA GLN A 351 -19.36 25.11 31.01
C GLN A 351 -19.90 25.57 29.66
N ALA A 352 -20.78 24.80 29.03
CA ALA A 352 -21.40 25.21 27.77
C ALA A 352 -22.39 26.36 27.98
N VAL A 353 -23.19 26.30 29.05
CA VAL A 353 -24.20 27.32 29.40
C VAL A 353 -23.54 28.57 30.00
N LEU A 354 -22.75 28.40 31.06
CA LEU A 354 -22.18 29.52 31.84
C LEU A 354 -20.89 30.09 31.22
N GLY A 355 -20.28 29.37 30.28
CA GLY A 355 -18.93 29.64 29.81
C GLY A 355 -17.87 29.17 30.80
N GLY A 356 -16.61 29.42 30.45
CA GLY A 356 -15.48 29.09 31.32
C GLY A 356 -14.18 28.92 30.56
N THR A 357 -13.28 28.14 31.13
CA THR A 357 -12.02 27.75 30.46
C THR A 357 -11.90 26.24 30.41
N ALA A 358 -11.38 25.72 29.30
CA ALA A 358 -11.09 24.30 29.14
C ALA A 358 -9.69 24.10 28.54
N ARG A 359 -9.08 22.97 28.87
CA ARG A 359 -7.77 22.59 28.35
C ARG A 359 -7.96 21.62 27.20
N CYS A 360 -7.40 21.96 26.04
CA CYS A 360 -7.32 21.07 24.89
C CYS A 360 -5.89 20.59 24.67
N GLN A 361 -5.76 19.37 24.17
CA GLN A 361 -4.48 18.86 23.70
C GLN A 361 -4.16 19.56 22.38
N GLY A 362 -3.07 20.33 22.34
CA GLY A 362 -2.49 20.85 21.10
C GLY A 362 -1.36 19.93 20.63
N LEU A 363 -0.84 20.22 19.43
CA LEU A 363 0.24 19.42 18.85
C LEU A 363 1.54 19.54 19.66
N TYR A 364 1.95 20.77 19.98
CA TYR A 364 3.20 21.08 20.67
C TYR A 364 3.01 21.19 22.18
N GLU A 365 1.94 21.85 22.61
CA GLU A 365 1.64 22.22 23.98
C GLU A 365 0.14 22.03 24.28
N THR A 366 -0.21 22.00 25.57
CA THR A 366 -1.62 22.05 25.99
C THR A 366 -2.14 23.47 25.88
N ILE A 367 -3.25 23.66 25.18
CA ILE A 367 -3.83 24.96 24.88
C ILE A 367 -5.01 25.21 25.84
N ASN A 368 -5.00 26.34 26.54
CA ASN A 368 -6.14 26.79 27.34
C ASN A 368 -7.05 27.64 26.45
N ILE A 369 -8.34 27.29 26.39
CA ILE A 369 -9.32 27.94 25.53
C ILE A 369 -10.41 28.52 26.41
N THR A 370 -10.78 29.76 26.12
CA THR A 370 -11.93 30.43 26.74
C THR A 370 -13.18 30.03 25.98
N ILE A 371 -14.13 29.45 26.69
CA ILE A 371 -15.43 29.03 26.16
C ILE A 371 -16.42 30.16 26.46
N PRO A 372 -17.00 30.81 25.43
CA PRO A 372 -18.07 31.77 25.65
C PRO A 372 -19.32 31.08 26.20
N PRO A 373 -20.15 31.79 26.98
CA PRO A 373 -21.43 31.28 27.45
C PRO A 373 -22.39 31.02 26.27
N GLY A 374 -23.28 30.04 26.43
CA GLY A 374 -24.28 29.67 25.42
C GLY A 374 -23.70 28.98 24.19
N ILE A 375 -22.57 28.26 24.32
CA ILE A 375 -21.92 27.62 23.18
C ILE A 375 -22.69 26.40 22.70
N GLN A 376 -22.83 26.27 21.38
CA GLN A 376 -23.58 25.17 20.77
C GLN A 376 -22.70 23.93 20.60
N PRO A 377 -23.30 22.71 20.62
CA PRO A 377 -22.58 21.50 20.24
C PRO A 377 -22.11 21.58 18.79
N ASP A 378 -20.96 20.97 18.50
CA ASP A 378 -20.24 20.99 17.22
C ASP A 378 -19.82 22.38 16.72
N GLN A 379 -19.99 23.43 17.52
CA GLN A 379 -19.42 24.74 17.24
C GLN A 379 -17.89 24.65 17.16
N ARG A 380 -17.32 25.37 16.19
CA ARG A 380 -15.89 25.33 15.88
C ARG A 380 -15.20 26.57 16.43
N ILE A 381 -14.18 26.37 17.26
CA ILE A 381 -13.26 27.43 17.68
C ILE A 381 -11.97 27.27 16.88
N ARG A 382 -11.56 28.34 16.20
CA ARG A 382 -10.32 28.39 15.41
C ARG A 382 -9.18 28.95 16.27
N MET A 383 -8.10 28.20 16.38
CA MET A 383 -6.84 28.65 16.97
C MET A 383 -5.83 28.87 15.84
N SER A 384 -5.58 30.14 15.52
CA SER A 384 -4.71 30.53 14.40
C SER A 384 -3.25 30.15 14.65
N GLY A 385 -2.59 29.55 13.66
CA GLY A 385 -1.16 29.21 13.70
C GLY A 385 -0.78 28.08 14.67
N LYS A 386 -1.76 27.32 15.18
CA LYS A 386 -1.56 26.17 16.07
C LYS A 386 -1.67 24.80 15.34
N GLY A 387 -1.72 24.80 14.02
CA GLY A 387 -1.78 23.61 13.17
C GLY A 387 -0.41 23.05 12.78
N ILE A 388 -0.35 22.34 11.65
CA ILE A 388 0.86 21.68 11.14
C ILE A 388 1.68 22.68 10.31
N PRO A 389 3.03 22.68 10.42
CA PRO A 389 3.88 23.47 9.52
C PRO A 389 3.74 22.99 8.07
N LYS A 390 3.70 23.93 7.14
CA LYS A 390 3.62 23.60 5.71
C LYS A 390 5.01 23.20 5.19
N VAL A 391 5.14 22.05 4.52
CA VAL A 391 6.43 21.55 4.02
C VAL A 391 6.99 22.44 2.89
N ASN A 392 6.11 22.88 1.99
CA ASN A 392 6.49 23.62 0.77
C ASN A 392 6.35 25.14 0.90
N SER A 393 5.88 25.67 2.03
CA SER A 393 5.65 27.10 2.21
C SER A 393 5.91 27.52 3.64
N TYR A 394 6.24 28.80 3.84
CA TYR A 394 6.45 29.32 5.18
C TYR A 394 5.11 29.48 5.91
N GLY A 395 5.07 29.04 7.18
CA GLY A 395 3.93 29.23 8.07
C GLY A 395 3.30 27.93 8.57
N TYR A 396 2.32 28.11 9.46
CA TYR A 396 1.57 27.04 10.11
C TYR A 396 0.12 27.04 9.62
N GLY A 397 -0.51 25.88 9.61
CA GLY A 397 -1.96 25.78 9.53
C GLY A 397 -2.63 26.17 10.85
N ASP A 398 -3.94 26.00 10.89
CA ASP A 398 -4.77 26.33 12.05
C ASP A 398 -5.28 25.08 12.76
N HIS A 399 -5.66 25.24 14.02
CA HIS A 399 -6.26 24.17 14.81
C HIS A 399 -7.73 24.51 15.07
N TYR A 400 -8.62 23.73 14.45
CA TYR A 400 -10.06 23.79 14.65
C TYR A 400 -10.49 22.82 15.73
N ILE A 401 -11.20 23.33 16.71
CA ILE A 401 -11.63 22.57 17.87
C ILE A 401 -13.14 22.46 17.81
N HIS A 402 -13.63 21.23 17.64
CA HIS A 402 -15.06 20.91 17.64
C HIS A 402 -15.50 20.64 19.07
N ILE A 403 -16.49 21.39 19.52
CA ILE A 403 -16.99 21.29 20.88
C ILE A 403 -18.01 20.17 20.96
N LYS A 404 -17.84 19.26 21.90
CA LYS A 404 -18.78 18.19 22.16
C LYS A 404 -19.20 18.23 23.62
N ILE A 405 -20.50 18.29 23.86
CA ILE A 405 -21.04 18.34 25.21
C ILE A 405 -21.06 16.91 25.78
N LYS A 406 -20.32 16.69 26.86
CA LYS A 406 -20.31 15.43 27.60
C LYS A 406 -21.38 15.47 28.67
N VAL A 407 -22.47 14.73 28.44
CA VAL A 407 -23.53 14.53 29.44
C VAL A 407 -23.07 13.48 30.46
N PRO A 408 -23.12 13.77 31.78
CA PRO A 408 -22.77 12.80 32.81
C PRO A 408 -23.81 11.67 32.89
N GLN A 409 -23.34 10.42 32.97
CA GLN A 409 -24.21 9.23 33.05
C GLN A 409 -24.82 9.01 34.44
N ARG A 410 -24.20 9.58 35.48
CA ARG A 410 -24.66 9.47 36.87
C ARG A 410 -24.62 10.85 37.50
N LEU A 411 -25.71 11.20 38.17
CA LEU A 411 -25.89 12.46 38.89
C LEU A 411 -26.11 12.15 40.36
N THR A 412 -25.59 13.00 41.24
CA THR A 412 -25.96 12.96 42.67
C THR A 412 -27.37 13.52 42.87
N ASP A 413 -28.03 13.21 43.99
CA ASP A 413 -29.40 13.67 44.26
C ASP A 413 -29.51 15.20 44.23
N ARG A 414 -28.49 15.89 44.76
CA ARG A 414 -28.39 17.35 44.68
C ARG A 414 -28.27 17.85 43.24
N GLN A 415 -27.44 17.22 42.41
CA GLN A 415 -27.29 17.62 41.02
C GLN A 415 -28.56 17.35 40.20
N ARG A 416 -29.25 16.25 40.48
CA ARG A 416 -30.54 15.92 39.87
C ARG A 416 -31.60 16.96 40.22
N ALA A 417 -31.71 17.34 41.50
CA ALA A 417 -32.66 18.36 41.94
C ALA A 417 -32.42 19.71 41.23
N LEU A 418 -31.16 20.14 41.09
CA LEU A 418 -30.81 21.37 40.39
C LEU A 418 -31.10 21.32 38.88
N MET A 419 -30.90 20.16 38.25
CA MET A 419 -31.22 19.99 36.84
C MET A 419 -32.74 19.96 36.62
N MET A 420 -33.49 19.41 37.58
CA MET A 420 -34.95 19.42 37.54
C MET A 420 -35.52 20.82 37.69
N SER A 421 -34.98 21.63 38.62
CA SER A 421 -35.37 23.05 38.71
C SER A 421 -35.03 23.84 37.46
N TYR A 422 -33.87 23.56 36.83
CA TYR A 422 -33.53 24.20 35.55
C TYR A 422 -34.52 23.83 34.44
N ALA A 423 -34.93 22.57 34.36
CA ALA A 423 -35.91 22.09 33.38
C ALA A 423 -37.32 22.67 33.57
N GLU A 424 -37.71 23.03 34.80
CA GLU A 424 -38.99 23.72 35.08
C GLU A 424 -38.99 25.16 34.55
N ASP A 425 -37.84 25.83 34.60
CA ASP A 425 -37.68 27.21 34.12
C ASP A 425 -37.35 27.30 32.61
N GLU A 426 -36.94 26.19 31.99
CA GLU A 426 -36.58 26.14 30.57
C GLU A 426 -37.84 26.26 29.68
N ALA A 427 -37.87 27.30 28.84
CA ALA A 427 -38.99 27.61 27.94
C ALA A 427 -38.65 27.44 26.44
N ASP A 428 -37.36 27.28 26.11
CA ASP A 428 -36.86 27.34 24.73
C ASP A 428 -36.86 25.97 24.02
N VAL A 429 -37.19 24.88 24.70
CA VAL A 429 -37.13 23.51 24.16
C VAL A 429 -38.51 22.87 24.16
N ASP A 430 -38.96 22.45 22.98
CA ASP A 430 -40.21 21.71 22.80
C ASP A 430 -40.05 20.25 23.27
N GLY A 431 -40.71 19.86 24.36
CA GLY A 431 -40.71 18.48 24.85
C GLY A 431 -41.11 18.33 26.33
N THR A 432 -41.02 17.10 26.83
CA THR A 432 -41.25 16.79 28.25
C THR A 432 -39.98 16.26 28.89
N VAL A 433 -39.55 16.88 29.98
CA VAL A 433 -38.43 16.38 30.80
C VAL A 433 -39.03 15.59 31.96
N ASN A 434 -39.04 14.26 31.86
CA ASN A 434 -39.48 13.31 32.91
C ASN A 434 -40.64 13.81 33.82
N GLY A 435 -41.81 14.07 33.23
CA GLY A 435 -43.01 14.44 33.98
C GLY A 435 -43.15 15.93 34.31
N VAL A 436 -42.17 16.76 33.96
CA VAL A 436 -42.31 18.22 33.93
C VAL A 436 -42.84 18.59 32.55
N THR A 437 -44.15 18.86 32.46
CA THR A 437 -44.79 19.38 31.26
C THR A 437 -44.87 20.90 31.36
N ASN A 438 -44.02 21.63 30.66
CA ASN A 438 -44.28 23.04 30.38
C ASN A 438 -45.21 23.13 29.16
N THR A 439 -46.51 23.01 29.39
CA THR A 439 -47.51 23.33 28.38
C THR A 439 -47.52 24.85 28.18
N ALA A 440 -46.78 25.33 27.18
CA ALA A 440 -46.86 26.71 26.70
C ALA A 440 -48.23 27.08 26.08
N SER A 441 -49.17 26.13 26.01
CA SER A 441 -50.57 26.38 25.70
C SER A 441 -51.50 25.87 26.80
N GLY A 442 -51.79 26.74 27.77
CA GLY A 442 -53.03 26.75 28.55
C GLY A 442 -53.29 25.58 29.53
N GLY A 443 -53.27 25.89 30.82
CA GLY A 443 -54.00 25.13 31.84
C GLY A 443 -53.11 24.34 32.80
N ARG A 444 -52.97 24.87 34.00
CA ARG A 444 -52.39 24.19 35.16
C ARG A 444 -53.25 22.95 35.47
N ALA A 445 -52.82 21.77 35.02
CA ALA A 445 -53.41 20.49 35.42
C ALA A 445 -52.32 19.61 36.01
N THR A 446 -52.39 19.41 37.33
CA THR A 446 -51.70 18.31 38.00
C THR A 446 -52.28 16.99 37.50
N ALA A 447 -51.52 16.23 36.73
CA ALA A 447 -51.88 14.86 36.40
C ALA A 447 -51.71 13.98 37.65
N SER A 448 -52.77 13.85 38.43
CA SER A 448 -52.94 12.77 39.40
C SER A 448 -53.17 11.47 38.64
N ALA A 449 -52.20 10.56 38.70
CA ALA A 449 -52.39 9.18 38.29
C ALA A 449 -53.18 8.46 39.40
N ASP A 450 -54.46 8.20 39.14
CA ASP A 450 -55.33 7.35 39.93
C ASP A 450 -54.85 5.88 39.91
N ALA A 451 -54.59 5.33 41.10
CA ALA A 451 -54.73 3.92 41.42
C ALA A 451 -55.31 3.84 42.85
N GLY A 452 -56.49 3.22 42.97
CA GLY A 452 -57.44 3.42 44.05
C GLY A 452 -57.07 2.91 45.44
N GLY A 453 -57.73 3.51 46.44
CA GLY A 453 -57.79 3.08 47.83
C GLY A 453 -58.51 4.11 48.71
N ASP A 454 -59.65 3.73 49.30
CA ASP A 454 -60.59 4.54 50.10
C ASP A 454 -60.00 5.31 51.31
N ARG A 455 -60.46 6.58 51.45
CA ARG A 455 -60.72 7.52 52.60
C ARG A 455 -60.14 7.29 54.04
N PRO A 456 -60.08 8.33 54.92
CA PRO A 456 -60.55 9.72 54.81
C PRO A 456 -59.53 10.83 55.19
N GLU A 457 -60.02 12.06 55.10
CA GLU A 457 -59.37 13.39 55.12
C GLU A 457 -58.56 13.75 56.38
N ALA A 458 -57.42 14.40 56.17
CA ALA A 458 -56.81 15.34 57.11
C ALA A 458 -56.27 16.55 56.34
N GLN A 459 -56.90 17.71 56.55
CA GLN A 459 -56.39 19.02 56.15
C GLN A 459 -55.11 19.33 56.92
N GLU A 460 -53.98 19.54 56.24
CA GLU A 460 -52.84 20.23 56.84
C GLU A 460 -52.11 21.13 55.85
N ASN A 461 -51.79 22.32 56.35
CA ASN A 461 -51.35 23.52 55.66
C ASN A 461 -50.07 23.34 54.84
N LYS A 462 -50.11 23.69 53.54
CA LYS A 462 -48.91 23.92 52.73
C LYS A 462 -48.45 25.37 52.87
N GLU A 463 -47.75 25.68 53.95
CA GLU A 463 -46.81 26.82 53.94
C GLU A 463 -45.63 26.48 53.03
N GLY A 464 -45.45 27.26 51.97
CA GLY A 464 -44.41 27.03 50.96
C GLY A 464 -42.99 27.11 51.53
N PHE A 465 -42.11 26.22 51.07
CA PHE A 465 -40.70 26.11 51.45
C PHE A 465 -39.92 27.46 51.43
N LEU A 466 -40.32 28.39 50.56
CA LEU A 466 -39.76 29.75 50.48
C LEU A 466 -40.07 30.62 51.71
N SER A 467 -41.17 30.40 52.42
CA SER A 467 -41.46 31.12 53.68
C SER A 467 -40.59 30.60 54.85
N LYS A 468 -40.27 29.29 54.84
CA LYS A 468 -39.34 28.67 55.80
C LYS A 468 -37.90 29.14 55.60
N LEU A 469 -37.46 29.30 54.35
CA LEU A 469 -36.12 29.83 54.05
C LEU A 469 -35.99 31.31 54.40
N LYS A 470 -37.05 32.10 54.22
CA LYS A 470 -37.06 33.52 54.61
C LYS A 470 -36.99 33.69 56.14
N LYS A 471 -37.62 32.80 56.92
CA LYS A 471 -37.55 32.83 58.40
C LYS A 471 -36.16 32.45 58.94
N MET A 472 -35.37 31.62 58.25
CA MET A 472 -34.01 31.27 58.70
C MET A 472 -32.96 32.36 58.43
N PHE A 473 -33.21 33.28 57.51
CA PHE A 473 -32.27 34.37 57.17
C PHE A 473 -32.57 35.70 57.88
N THR A 474 -33.63 35.77 58.69
CA THR A 474 -34.00 36.95 59.49
C THR A 474 -34.13 36.64 60.98
N SER A 475 -33.34 35.70 61.51
CA SER A 475 -33.18 35.48 62.96
C SER A 475 -31.72 35.64 63.35
#